data_AF-A0A2E0HIV5-F1
#
_entry.id   AF-A0A2E0HIV5-F1
#
_cell.length_a   1.000
_cell.length_b   1.000
_cell.length_c   1.000
_cell.angle_alpha   90.00
_cell.angle_beta   90.00
_cell.angle_gamma   90.00
#
_symmetry.space_group_name_H-M   'P 1'
#
loop_
_entity.id
_entity.type
_entity.pdbx_description
1 polymer ?
#
loop_
_entity_poly.entity_id
_entity_poly.type
_entity_poly.pdbx_seq_one_letter_code
_entity_poly.pdbx_strand_id
1 'polypeptide(L)'
;MGLTAIMGGTGLTELEGLARTTSRVVATEYGEPSAPLEWGRFGRSEVVFLARHGKGHKVPPHQINYRANIQALKQEGVTDIVAVNAVGGIHPQLAAESLVVPHQLIDYTWGREATFADIGNVLHVDLSYPYSETLRQRLLGAAAASHIPVTDGGVYAATQGPRLETAAEVDRLERDGCSIVGMTGMPEAALAREAGIDYVCLALVVNMAAGRSDGIITMAQIEQALMNGMENVRRLLAVFLD
;
A
#
# COMPACT_ATOMS: atom_id res chain seq x y z
N MET A 1 16.65 13.16 -7.72
CA MET A 1 15.55 12.34 -7.16
C MET A 1 14.32 13.21 -7.15
N GLY A 2 13.18 12.70 -7.61
CA GLY A 2 11.92 13.43 -7.48
C GLY A 2 11.33 13.27 -6.08
N LEU A 3 10.21 13.92 -5.82
CA LEU A 3 9.57 13.92 -4.50
C LEU A 3 8.88 12.57 -4.26
N THR A 4 9.25 11.88 -3.19
CA THR A 4 8.66 10.60 -2.80
C THR A 4 7.52 10.81 -1.80
N ALA A 5 6.40 10.14 -2.04
CA ALA A 5 5.33 10.01 -1.08
C ALA A 5 5.31 8.64 -0.42
N ILE A 6 4.99 8.61 0.87
CA ILE A 6 4.66 7.39 1.61
C ILE A 6 3.15 7.37 1.85
N MET A 7 2.50 6.30 1.40
CA MET A 7 1.07 6.07 1.65
C MET A 7 0.88 4.98 2.69
N GLY A 8 0.33 5.34 3.84
CA GLY A 8 0.17 4.45 5.00
C GLY A 8 -1.26 3.97 5.21
N GLY A 9 -1.42 2.67 5.49
CA GLY A 9 -2.70 2.03 5.80
C GLY A 9 -2.93 1.82 7.31
N THR A 10 -3.61 0.73 7.66
CA THR A 10 -3.70 0.25 9.06
C THR A 10 -2.30 0.10 9.67
N GLY A 11 -2.11 0.62 10.88
CA GLY A 11 -0.82 0.62 11.59
C GLY A 11 0.19 1.66 11.12
N LEU A 12 -0.08 2.40 10.04
CA LEU A 12 0.69 3.56 9.60
C LEU A 12 -0.27 4.72 9.28
N THR A 13 -1.08 5.13 10.27
CA THR A 13 -1.93 6.33 10.17
C THR A 13 -1.16 7.61 10.43
N GLU A 14 0.02 7.49 11.03
CA GLU A 14 1.02 8.54 11.22
C GLU A 14 2.39 7.92 10.90
N LEU A 15 3.27 8.70 10.30
CA LEU A 15 4.64 8.27 10.05
C LEU A 15 5.52 8.67 11.24
N GLU A 16 5.62 7.77 12.23
CA GLU A 16 6.49 7.98 13.39
C GLU A 16 7.95 8.18 12.92
N GLY A 17 8.54 9.32 13.30
CA GLY A 17 9.88 9.74 12.82
C GLY A 17 9.84 10.81 11.72
N LEU A 18 8.66 11.18 11.21
CA LEU A 18 8.49 12.30 10.29
C LEU A 18 8.61 13.64 11.06
N ALA A 19 9.69 14.38 10.81
CA ALA A 19 9.82 15.76 11.24
C ALA A 19 8.95 16.66 10.34
N ARG A 20 7.65 16.74 10.67
CA ARG A 20 6.64 17.45 9.89
C ARG A 20 6.93 18.95 9.82
N THR A 21 6.95 19.49 8.61
CA THR A 21 7.14 20.91 8.32
C THR A 21 5.82 21.61 7.98
N THR A 22 4.94 20.96 7.22
CA THR A 22 3.62 21.51 6.89
C THR A 22 2.58 20.41 6.69
N SER A 23 1.32 20.77 6.82
CA SER A 23 0.16 19.89 6.61
C SER A 23 -0.93 20.71 5.94
N ARG A 24 -1.41 20.27 4.77
CA ARG A 24 -2.49 20.95 4.05
C ARG A 24 -3.43 19.96 3.37
N VAL A 25 -4.70 20.34 3.31
CA VAL A 25 -5.68 19.68 2.46
C VAL A 25 -5.50 20.20 1.05
N VAL A 26 -5.34 19.28 0.11
CA VAL A 26 -5.23 19.60 -1.33
C VAL A 26 -6.56 19.22 -1.96
N ALA A 27 -7.34 20.21 -2.37
CA ALA A 27 -8.61 19.99 -3.04
C ALA A 27 -8.38 19.43 -4.45
N THR A 28 -9.15 18.43 -4.83
CA THR A 28 -8.99 17.73 -6.10
C THR A 28 -10.32 17.77 -6.87
N GLU A 29 -10.31 17.57 -8.18
CA GLU A 29 -11.56 17.53 -8.95
C GLU A 29 -12.40 16.30 -8.62
N TYR A 30 -11.77 15.29 -8.03
CA TYR A 30 -12.42 14.05 -7.57
C TYR A 30 -12.88 14.12 -6.12
N GLY A 31 -12.83 15.29 -5.47
CA GLY A 31 -13.20 15.51 -4.07
C GLY A 31 -11.99 15.63 -3.14
N GLU A 32 -12.19 15.40 -1.84
CA GLU A 32 -11.12 15.52 -0.85
C GLU A 32 -10.31 14.22 -0.72
N PRO A 33 -8.98 14.30 -0.53
CA PRO A 33 -8.17 13.16 -0.15
C PRO A 33 -8.53 12.69 1.26
N SER A 34 -8.14 11.47 1.60
CA SER A 34 -8.52 10.83 2.88
C SER A 34 -7.99 11.55 4.12
N ALA A 35 -6.88 12.28 3.99
CA ALA A 35 -6.30 13.13 5.01
C ALA A 35 -5.56 14.32 4.36
N PRO A 36 -5.23 15.37 5.14
CA PRO A 36 -4.22 16.33 4.71
C PRO A 36 -2.93 15.61 4.32
N LEU A 37 -2.28 16.09 3.27
CA LEU A 37 -0.92 15.67 2.95
C LEU A 37 0.01 16.28 4.01
N GLU A 38 0.94 15.49 4.54
CA GLU A 38 1.90 15.92 5.55
C GLU A 38 3.31 15.93 4.95
N TRP A 39 3.88 17.12 4.78
CA TRP A 39 5.26 17.27 4.34
C TRP A 39 6.18 17.25 5.54
N GLY A 40 7.35 16.65 5.36
CA GLY A 40 8.38 16.70 6.38
C GLY A 40 9.65 16.05 5.92
N ARG A 41 10.56 15.86 6.89
CA ARG A 41 11.77 15.08 6.69
C ARG A 41 11.66 13.75 7.42
N PHE A 42 11.96 12.68 6.72
CA PHE A 42 12.12 11.36 7.31
C PHE A 42 13.57 10.93 7.13
N GLY A 43 14.30 10.83 8.24
CA GLY A 43 15.76 10.79 8.18
C GLY A 43 16.31 12.05 7.53
N ARG A 44 17.06 11.91 6.43
CA ARG A 44 17.63 13.05 5.71
C ARG A 44 16.75 13.58 4.59
N SER A 45 15.76 12.81 4.15
CA SER A 45 15.04 13.01 2.90
C SER A 45 13.71 13.74 3.10
N GLU A 46 13.37 14.59 2.15
CA GLU A 46 12.06 15.25 2.10
C GLU A 46 11.02 14.28 1.55
N VAL A 47 9.89 14.16 2.25
CA VAL A 47 8.81 13.25 1.88
C VAL A 47 7.44 13.89 2.08
N VAL A 48 6.46 13.36 1.36
CA VAL A 48 5.03 13.62 1.60
C VAL A 48 4.40 12.37 2.18
N PHE A 49 3.67 12.49 3.28
CA PHE A 49 2.93 11.38 3.87
C PHE A 49 1.43 11.57 3.67
N LEU A 50 0.74 10.50 3.32
CA LEU A 50 -0.72 10.45 3.20
C LEU A 50 -1.28 9.21 3.91
N ALA A 51 -2.12 9.44 4.92
CA ALA A 51 -2.86 8.39 5.60
C ALA A 51 -4.07 7.93 4.77
N ARG A 52 -4.01 6.71 4.25
CA ARG A 52 -4.98 6.12 3.31
C ARG A 52 -6.40 6.04 3.88
N HIS A 53 -6.55 5.78 5.18
CA HIS A 53 -7.85 5.64 5.85
C HIS A 53 -8.29 6.92 6.60
N GLY A 54 -7.60 8.03 6.34
CA GLY A 54 -7.74 9.25 7.11
C GLY A 54 -7.19 9.16 8.54
N LYS A 55 -7.20 10.29 9.26
CA LYS A 55 -6.76 10.33 10.66
C LYS A 55 -7.69 9.52 11.54
N GLY A 56 -7.13 8.59 12.32
CA GLY A 56 -7.87 7.68 13.18
C GLY A 56 -8.55 6.52 12.47
N HIS A 57 -8.12 6.15 11.25
CA HIS A 57 -8.56 4.94 10.53
C HIS A 57 -10.09 4.84 10.34
N LYS A 58 -10.72 5.92 9.87
CA LYS A 58 -12.19 6.05 9.83
C LYS A 58 -12.82 5.65 8.51
N VAL A 59 -12.03 5.59 7.43
CA VAL A 59 -12.54 5.32 6.08
C VAL A 59 -12.30 3.85 5.73
N PRO A 60 -13.35 3.03 5.51
CA PRO A 60 -13.16 1.64 5.13
C PRO A 60 -12.57 1.51 3.70
N PRO A 61 -11.88 0.41 3.37
CA PRO A 61 -11.12 0.29 2.12
C PRO A 61 -11.89 0.61 0.83
N HIS A 62 -13.15 0.21 0.74
CA HIS A 62 -13.99 0.39 -0.44
C HIS A 62 -14.59 1.81 -0.58
N GLN A 63 -14.46 2.66 0.45
CA GLN A 63 -14.92 4.07 0.44
C GLN A 63 -13.75 5.07 0.36
N ILE A 64 -12.51 4.59 0.28
CA ILE A 64 -11.36 5.47 0.09
C ILE A 64 -11.49 6.16 -1.26
N ASN A 65 -11.32 7.48 -1.26
CA ASN A 65 -11.25 8.25 -2.48
C ASN A 65 -9.83 8.17 -3.09
N TYR A 66 -9.54 7.04 -3.74
CA TYR A 66 -8.21 6.78 -4.32
C TYR A 66 -7.84 7.79 -5.40
N ARG A 67 -8.81 8.25 -6.20
CA ARG A 67 -8.61 9.30 -7.22
C ARG A 67 -8.12 10.60 -6.58
N ALA A 68 -8.81 11.07 -5.53
CA ALA A 68 -8.39 12.28 -4.84
C ALA A 68 -7.02 12.10 -4.17
N ASN A 69 -6.74 10.94 -3.57
CA ASN A 69 -5.43 10.67 -2.97
C ASN A 69 -4.29 10.77 -4.01
N ILE A 70 -4.41 10.08 -5.15
CA ILE A 70 -3.38 10.08 -6.19
C ILE A 70 -3.29 11.44 -6.88
N GLN A 71 -4.42 12.08 -7.19
CA GLN A 71 -4.42 13.41 -7.81
C GLN A 71 -3.80 14.47 -6.90
N ALA A 72 -4.09 14.46 -5.60
CA ALA A 72 -3.47 15.37 -4.64
C ALA A 72 -1.94 15.23 -4.63
N LEU A 73 -1.43 13.99 -4.59
CA LEU A 73 0.01 13.75 -4.67
C LEU A 73 0.60 14.22 -6.01
N LYS A 74 -0.10 13.98 -7.13
CA LYS A 74 0.33 14.43 -8.46
C LYS A 74 0.44 15.95 -8.54
N GLN A 75 -0.55 16.69 -8.05
CA GLN A 75 -0.58 18.15 -8.04
C GLN A 75 0.59 18.74 -7.24
N GLU A 76 1.07 17.99 -6.26
CA GLU A 76 2.18 18.38 -5.38
C GLU A 76 3.55 17.91 -5.88
N GLY A 77 3.63 17.44 -7.13
CA GLY A 77 4.88 17.09 -7.79
C GLY A 77 5.49 15.77 -7.33
N VAL A 78 4.72 14.91 -6.66
CA VAL A 78 5.17 13.56 -6.29
C VAL A 78 5.44 12.75 -7.57
N THR A 79 6.62 12.15 -7.63
CA THR A 79 7.06 11.28 -8.73
C THR A 79 7.05 9.81 -8.37
N ASP A 80 7.21 9.51 -7.07
CA ASP A 80 7.36 8.16 -6.55
C ASP A 80 6.41 7.95 -5.36
N ILE A 81 5.72 6.82 -5.32
CA ILE A 81 4.88 6.41 -4.18
C ILE A 81 5.38 5.07 -3.65
N VAL A 82 5.68 5.04 -2.35
CA VAL A 82 5.82 3.80 -1.58
C VAL A 82 4.56 3.60 -0.76
N ALA A 83 3.75 2.62 -1.15
CA ALA A 83 2.54 2.24 -0.46
C ALA A 83 2.82 1.13 0.54
N VAL A 84 2.58 1.39 1.82
CA VAL A 84 2.62 0.37 2.87
C VAL A 84 1.23 -0.25 3.03
N ASN A 85 1.14 -1.56 2.87
CA ASN A 85 -0.11 -2.31 2.92
C ASN A 85 -0.05 -3.43 3.97
N ALA A 86 -1.00 -3.43 4.90
CA ALA A 86 -1.23 -4.58 5.77
C ALA A 86 -1.98 -5.67 5.00
N VAL A 87 -1.48 -6.90 5.04
CA VAL A 87 -2.03 -8.03 4.25
C VAL A 87 -2.12 -9.32 5.06
N GLY A 88 -2.99 -10.23 4.61
CA GLY A 88 -3.01 -11.63 5.03
C GLY A 88 -2.06 -12.48 4.18
N GLY A 89 -1.30 -13.37 4.81
CA GLY A 89 -0.43 -14.33 4.12
C GLY A 89 -1.22 -15.54 3.64
N ILE A 90 -1.23 -15.81 2.34
CA ILE A 90 -1.81 -17.04 1.76
C ILE A 90 -0.75 -18.14 1.71
N HIS A 91 0.45 -17.78 1.22
CA HIS A 91 1.55 -18.73 1.07
C HIS A 91 2.14 -19.11 2.45
N PRO A 92 2.44 -20.40 2.74
CA PRO A 92 2.89 -20.84 4.06
C PRO A 92 4.17 -20.21 4.59
N GLN A 93 5.05 -19.75 3.69
CA GLN A 93 6.31 -19.08 4.06
C GLN A 93 6.12 -17.58 4.39
N LEU A 94 4.94 -17.02 4.13
CA LEU A 94 4.60 -15.63 4.40
C LEU A 94 3.83 -15.54 5.72
N ALA A 95 4.53 -15.87 6.81
CA ALA A 95 3.98 -15.79 8.16
C ALA A 95 3.74 -14.33 8.59
N ALA A 96 2.99 -14.13 9.67
CA ALA A 96 2.84 -12.81 10.29
C ALA A 96 4.22 -12.15 10.52
N GLU A 97 4.26 -10.83 10.38
CA GLU A 97 5.44 -9.96 10.44
C GLU A 97 6.39 -10.06 9.23
N SER A 98 6.12 -10.96 8.27
CA SER A 98 6.89 -11.02 7.03
C SER A 98 6.67 -9.76 6.18
N LEU A 99 7.76 -9.27 5.58
CA LEU A 99 7.70 -8.21 4.58
C LEU A 99 7.79 -8.80 3.17
N VAL A 100 7.00 -8.24 2.25
CA VAL A 100 6.91 -8.68 0.86
C VAL A 100 6.92 -7.47 -0.06
N VAL A 101 7.70 -7.52 -1.13
CA VAL A 101 7.66 -6.55 -2.23
C VAL A 101 7.05 -7.27 -3.43
N PRO A 102 5.70 -7.28 -3.57
CA PRO A 102 5.05 -8.01 -4.64
C PRO A 102 5.47 -7.45 -6.01
N HIS A 103 5.37 -8.30 -7.02
CA HIS A 103 5.68 -7.94 -8.41
C HIS A 103 4.42 -7.92 -9.28
N GLN A 104 3.33 -8.51 -8.78
CA GLN A 104 2.06 -8.61 -9.48
C GLN A 104 0.88 -8.44 -8.52
N LEU A 105 -0.29 -8.21 -9.10
CA LEU A 105 -1.56 -8.19 -8.38
C LEU A 105 -2.68 -8.81 -9.23
N ILE A 106 -3.76 -9.23 -8.56
CA ILE A 106 -5.03 -9.61 -9.17
C ILE A 106 -6.14 -8.81 -8.47
N ASP A 107 -6.97 -8.15 -9.26
CA ASP A 107 -8.03 -7.27 -8.78
C ASP A 107 -9.37 -8.01 -8.66
N TYR A 108 -9.88 -8.09 -7.43
CA TYR A 108 -11.21 -8.61 -7.10
C TYR A 108 -12.13 -7.52 -6.54
N THR A 109 -11.70 -6.25 -6.63
CA THR A 109 -12.49 -5.11 -6.18
C THR A 109 -13.59 -4.77 -7.18
N TRP A 110 -14.60 -4.04 -6.72
CA TRP A 110 -15.73 -3.62 -7.57
C TRP A 110 -16.34 -2.33 -7.03
N GLY A 111 -17.01 -1.56 -7.90
CA GLY A 111 -17.72 -0.34 -7.51
C GLY A 111 -16.84 0.78 -6.95
N ARG A 112 -15.51 0.67 -7.08
CA ARG A 112 -14.55 1.72 -6.75
C ARG A 112 -14.30 2.57 -7.99
N GLU A 113 -14.15 3.87 -7.80
CA GLU A 113 -13.73 4.79 -8.85
C GLU A 113 -12.26 4.52 -9.21
N ALA A 114 -12.03 3.77 -10.31
CA ALA A 114 -10.76 3.12 -10.61
C ALA A 114 -9.96 3.74 -11.78
N THR A 115 -10.44 4.84 -12.37
CA THR A 115 -9.76 5.53 -13.48
C THR A 115 -10.01 7.04 -13.41
N PHE A 116 -9.08 7.82 -13.95
CA PHE A 116 -9.21 9.24 -14.26
C PHE A 116 -9.80 9.48 -15.66
N ALA A 117 -9.94 8.43 -16.48
CA ALA A 117 -10.60 8.52 -17.77
C ALA A 117 -12.08 8.93 -17.62
N ASP A 118 -12.57 9.70 -18.58
CA ASP A 118 -13.95 10.17 -18.62
C ASP A 118 -14.44 10.28 -20.08
N ILE A 119 -15.71 10.64 -20.27
CA ILE A 119 -16.33 10.81 -21.59
C ILE A 119 -15.51 11.81 -22.41
N GLY A 120 -14.99 11.35 -23.54
CA GLY A 120 -14.14 12.15 -24.43
C GLY A 120 -12.64 12.09 -24.10
N ASN A 121 -12.25 11.42 -23.03
CA ASN A 121 -10.85 11.16 -22.67
C ASN A 121 -10.67 9.71 -22.19
N VAL A 122 -10.53 8.78 -23.13
CA VAL A 122 -10.32 7.35 -22.85
C VAL A 122 -8.84 7.07 -22.65
N LEU A 123 -8.50 6.41 -21.53
CA LEU A 123 -7.15 5.97 -21.22
C LEU A 123 -7.09 4.43 -21.18
N HIS A 124 -6.07 3.86 -21.81
CA HIS A 124 -5.73 2.44 -21.74
C HIS A 124 -4.27 2.31 -21.35
N VAL A 125 -3.99 2.45 -20.06
CA VAL A 125 -2.63 2.27 -19.54
C VAL A 125 -2.25 0.80 -19.52
N ASP A 126 -0.99 0.52 -19.87
CA ASP A 126 -0.44 -0.81 -19.63
C ASP A 126 -0.25 -1.02 -18.11
N LEU A 127 -0.75 -2.15 -17.63
CA LEU A 127 -0.59 -2.60 -16.25
C LEU A 127 -0.02 -4.03 -16.22
N SER A 128 0.66 -4.46 -17.29
CA SER A 128 1.32 -5.77 -17.35
C SER A 128 2.28 -5.97 -16.17
N TYR A 129 2.91 -4.88 -15.75
CA TYR A 129 3.72 -4.78 -14.52
C TYR A 129 3.21 -3.60 -13.68
N PRO A 130 2.38 -3.84 -12.64
CA PRO A 130 1.67 -2.80 -11.90
C PRO A 130 2.59 -1.96 -11.00
N TYR A 131 3.77 -2.49 -10.67
CA TYR A 131 4.73 -1.85 -9.78
C TYR A 131 5.98 -1.43 -10.56
N SER A 132 6.56 -0.29 -10.18
CA SER A 132 7.80 0.22 -10.76
C SER A 132 8.98 -0.68 -10.38
N GLU A 133 9.59 -1.34 -11.36
CA GLU A 133 10.71 -2.26 -11.11
C GLU A 133 11.90 -1.53 -10.49
N THR A 134 12.15 -0.28 -10.88
CA THR A 134 13.19 0.56 -10.27
C THR A 134 12.95 0.74 -8.77
N LEU A 135 11.71 1.04 -8.36
CA LEU A 135 11.38 1.22 -6.94
C LEU A 135 11.41 -0.11 -6.17
N ARG A 136 10.98 -1.22 -6.80
CA ARG A 136 11.10 -2.56 -6.22
C ARG A 136 12.56 -2.90 -5.91
N GLN A 137 13.45 -2.74 -6.89
CA GLN A 137 14.88 -3.04 -6.70
C GLN A 137 15.53 -2.13 -5.66
N ARG A 138 15.12 -0.86 -5.57
CA ARG A 138 15.56 0.04 -4.49
C ARG A 138 15.11 -0.44 -3.12
N LEU A 139 13.86 -0.88 -2.95
CA LEU A 139 13.38 -1.43 -1.68
C LEU A 139 14.12 -2.72 -1.30
N LEU A 140 14.35 -3.62 -2.25
CA LEU A 140 15.10 -4.85 -2.03
C LEU A 140 16.55 -4.58 -1.67
N GLY A 141 17.19 -3.61 -2.34
CA GLY A 141 18.54 -3.15 -1.99
C GLY A 141 18.61 -2.56 -0.58
N ALA A 142 17.63 -1.73 -0.20
CA ALA A 142 17.53 -1.17 1.15
C ALA A 142 17.30 -2.25 2.21
N ALA A 143 16.51 -3.27 1.91
CA ALA A 143 16.31 -4.43 2.78
C ALA A 143 17.60 -5.21 3.00
N ALA A 144 18.37 -5.45 1.92
CA ALA A 144 19.66 -6.11 2.00
C ALA A 144 20.67 -5.29 2.84
N ALA A 145 20.74 -3.98 2.62
CA ALA A 145 21.64 -3.07 3.34
C ALA A 145 21.31 -2.93 4.83
N SER A 146 20.04 -3.11 5.20
CA SER A 146 19.56 -3.04 6.59
C SER A 146 19.46 -4.41 7.29
N HIS A 147 19.81 -5.49 6.59
CA HIS A 147 19.64 -6.88 7.03
C HIS A 147 18.20 -7.21 7.46
N ILE A 148 17.22 -6.59 6.80
CA ILE A 148 15.80 -6.85 7.04
C ILE A 148 15.33 -7.92 6.04
N PRO A 149 14.84 -9.08 6.50
CA PRO A 149 14.29 -10.10 5.60
C PRO A 149 13.07 -9.56 4.85
N VAL A 150 13.10 -9.65 3.52
CA VAL A 150 11.99 -9.29 2.63
C VAL A 150 11.87 -10.35 1.55
N THR A 151 10.64 -10.75 1.25
CA THR A 151 10.35 -11.62 0.10
C THR A 151 10.30 -10.78 -1.17
N ASP A 152 11.15 -11.10 -2.15
CA ASP A 152 11.09 -10.56 -3.49
C ASP A 152 10.03 -11.32 -4.31
N GLY A 153 8.97 -10.61 -4.70
CA GLY A 153 7.91 -11.17 -5.52
C GLY A 153 6.70 -11.64 -4.71
N GLY A 154 5.83 -12.38 -5.38
CA GLY A 154 4.47 -12.68 -4.93
C GLY A 154 3.40 -11.85 -5.63
N VAL A 155 2.18 -12.39 -5.60
CA VAL A 155 0.99 -11.82 -6.26
C VAL A 155 0.01 -11.34 -5.18
N TYR A 156 -0.36 -10.06 -5.22
CA TYR A 156 -1.29 -9.44 -4.30
C TYR A 156 -2.75 -9.62 -4.77
N ALA A 157 -3.59 -10.29 -3.98
CA ALA A 157 -5.03 -10.30 -4.19
C ALA A 157 -5.68 -9.06 -3.59
N ALA A 158 -6.23 -8.17 -4.43
CA ALA A 158 -6.98 -7.02 -3.97
C ALA A 158 -8.47 -7.35 -3.78
N THR A 159 -8.88 -7.61 -2.55
CA THR A 159 -10.29 -7.90 -2.22
C THR A 159 -11.05 -6.65 -1.79
N GLN A 160 -12.39 -6.72 -1.86
CA GLN A 160 -13.22 -5.54 -1.62
C GLN A 160 -13.28 -5.10 -0.15
N GLY A 161 -13.33 -6.05 0.79
CA GLY A 161 -13.65 -5.75 2.18
C GLY A 161 -15.08 -5.20 2.39
N PRO A 162 -15.43 -4.73 3.60
CA PRO A 162 -14.58 -4.67 4.80
C PRO A 162 -14.50 -6.01 5.56
N ARG A 163 -15.31 -7.02 5.20
CA ARG A 163 -15.16 -8.36 5.77
C ARG A 163 -13.82 -8.97 5.37
N LEU A 164 -13.26 -9.80 6.23
CA LEU A 164 -12.21 -10.73 5.84
C LEU A 164 -12.78 -11.82 4.91
N GLU A 165 -11.89 -12.52 4.23
CA GLU A 165 -12.22 -13.60 3.31
C GLU A 165 -12.71 -14.85 4.07
N THR A 166 -13.53 -15.66 3.40
CA THR A 166 -13.80 -17.04 3.84
C THR A 166 -12.63 -17.94 3.45
N ALA A 167 -12.48 -19.09 4.12
CA ALA A 167 -11.43 -20.06 3.75
C ALA A 167 -11.56 -20.55 2.30
N ALA A 168 -12.78 -20.76 1.80
CA ALA A 168 -13.01 -21.16 0.41
C ALA A 168 -12.65 -20.06 -0.60
N GLU A 169 -12.82 -18.78 -0.24
CA GLU A 169 -12.32 -17.67 -1.04
C GLU A 169 -10.79 -17.66 -1.06
N VAL A 170 -10.13 -17.86 0.08
CA VAL A 170 -8.66 -17.94 0.15
C VAL A 170 -8.14 -19.13 -0.68
N ASP A 171 -8.79 -20.29 -0.64
CA ASP A 171 -8.46 -21.43 -1.50
C ASP A 171 -8.55 -21.08 -2.99
N ARG A 172 -9.54 -20.26 -3.37
CA ARG A 172 -9.63 -19.76 -4.74
C ARG A 172 -8.50 -18.78 -5.05
N LEU A 173 -8.24 -17.81 -4.19
CA LEU A 173 -7.16 -16.82 -4.39
C LEU A 173 -5.80 -17.51 -4.56
N GLU A 174 -5.53 -18.55 -3.78
CA GLU A 174 -4.32 -19.37 -3.90
C GLU A 174 -4.26 -20.08 -5.26
N ARG A 175 -5.37 -20.67 -5.73
CA ARG A 175 -5.46 -21.31 -7.06
C ARG A 175 -5.31 -20.32 -8.21
N ASP A 176 -5.74 -19.07 -8.01
CA ASP A 176 -5.54 -17.97 -8.95
C ASP A 176 -4.08 -17.46 -8.93
N GLY A 177 -3.23 -17.99 -8.04
CA GLY A 177 -1.79 -17.70 -7.95
C GLY A 177 -1.42 -16.64 -6.91
N CYS A 178 -2.37 -16.19 -6.09
CA CYS A 178 -2.12 -15.15 -5.08
C CYS A 178 -1.30 -15.66 -3.91
N SER A 179 -0.35 -14.85 -3.44
CA SER A 179 0.52 -15.18 -2.29
C SER A 179 0.13 -14.41 -1.03
N ILE A 180 -0.48 -13.23 -1.20
CA ILE A 180 -0.96 -12.35 -0.13
C ILE A 180 -2.31 -11.76 -0.53
N VAL A 181 -3.12 -11.37 0.46
CA VAL A 181 -4.43 -10.74 0.27
C VAL A 181 -4.56 -9.48 1.09
N GLY A 182 -5.09 -8.42 0.49
CA GLY A 182 -5.42 -7.20 1.21
C GLY A 182 -6.42 -6.36 0.44
N MET A 183 -6.82 -5.22 1.00
CA MET A 183 -7.99 -4.49 0.49
C MET A 183 -7.68 -3.18 -0.23
N THR A 184 -6.40 -2.76 -0.29
CA THR A 184 -6.03 -1.38 -0.62
C THR A 184 -5.02 -1.21 -1.76
N GLY A 185 -4.46 -2.29 -2.31
CA GLY A 185 -3.53 -2.22 -3.46
C GLY A 185 -4.18 -1.79 -4.78
N MET A 186 -5.49 -1.98 -4.93
CA MET A 186 -6.28 -1.54 -6.09
C MET A 186 -7.46 -0.68 -5.65
N PRO A 187 -7.82 0.37 -6.41
CA PRO A 187 -7.24 0.80 -7.69
C PRO A 187 -6.01 1.71 -7.56
N GLU A 188 -5.39 1.79 -6.37
CA GLU A 188 -4.26 2.70 -6.09
C GLU A 188 -3.10 2.57 -7.08
N ALA A 189 -2.67 1.34 -7.40
CA ALA A 189 -1.59 1.09 -8.37
C ALA A 189 -1.95 1.54 -9.80
N ALA A 190 -3.18 1.27 -10.25
CA ALA A 190 -3.64 1.66 -11.59
C ALA A 190 -3.75 3.18 -11.74
N LEU A 191 -4.29 3.87 -10.73
CA LEU A 191 -4.40 5.32 -10.71
C LEU A 191 -3.02 5.98 -10.68
N ALA A 192 -2.07 5.44 -9.92
CA ALA A 192 -0.69 5.95 -9.94
C ALA A 192 -0.06 5.82 -11.34
N ARG A 193 -0.30 4.71 -12.04
CA ARG A 193 0.12 4.51 -13.43
C ARG A 193 -0.51 5.54 -14.37
N GLU A 194 -1.83 5.76 -14.28
CA GLU A 194 -2.52 6.79 -15.08
C GLU A 194 -2.01 8.21 -14.80
N ALA A 195 -1.65 8.51 -13.55
CA ALA A 195 -1.05 9.79 -13.17
C ALA A 195 0.42 9.93 -13.61
N GLY A 196 1.04 8.88 -14.16
CA GLY A 196 2.46 8.87 -14.50
C GLY A 196 3.35 9.01 -13.26
N ILE A 197 3.01 8.33 -12.18
CA ILE A 197 3.76 8.26 -10.93
C ILE A 197 4.30 6.84 -10.77
N ASP A 198 5.59 6.71 -10.48
CA ASP A 198 6.18 5.41 -10.13
C ASP A 198 5.61 4.92 -8.81
N TYR A 199 5.08 3.70 -8.77
CA TYR A 199 4.38 3.15 -7.60
C TYR A 199 4.96 1.81 -7.21
N VAL A 200 5.16 1.59 -5.90
CA VAL A 200 5.56 0.30 -5.36
C VAL A 200 4.79 -0.03 -4.09
N CYS A 201 4.47 -1.30 -3.93
CA CYS A 201 3.89 -1.84 -2.70
C CYS A 201 4.99 -2.44 -1.81
N LEU A 202 4.98 -2.06 -0.53
CA LEU A 202 5.67 -2.74 0.56
C LEU A 202 4.59 -3.34 1.46
N ALA A 203 4.40 -4.65 1.37
CA ALA A 203 3.38 -5.36 2.12
C ALA A 203 3.94 -5.91 3.43
N LEU A 204 3.23 -5.67 4.53
CA LEU A 204 3.47 -6.28 5.84
C LEU A 204 2.39 -7.32 6.09
N VAL A 205 2.77 -8.58 6.25
CA VAL A 205 1.84 -9.64 6.62
C VAL A 205 1.46 -9.48 8.09
N VAL A 206 0.18 -9.27 8.39
CA VAL A 206 -0.30 -9.03 9.76
C VAL A 206 -1.11 -10.18 10.34
N ASN A 207 -1.46 -11.15 9.50
CA ASN A 207 -2.11 -12.39 9.88
C ASN A 207 -1.93 -13.43 8.76
N MET A 208 -2.15 -14.71 9.08
CA MET A 208 -2.40 -15.70 8.04
C MET A 208 -3.82 -15.50 7.48
N ALA A 209 -4.00 -15.73 6.17
CA ALA A 209 -5.30 -15.68 5.53
C ALA A 209 -6.23 -16.76 6.11
N ALA A 210 -7.55 -16.58 5.94
CA ALA A 210 -8.55 -17.49 6.50
C ALA A 210 -8.29 -18.95 6.08
N GLY A 211 -8.26 -19.86 7.04
CA GLY A 211 -7.95 -21.28 6.79
C GLY A 211 -6.47 -21.59 6.58
N ARG A 212 -5.55 -20.67 6.90
CA ARG A 212 -4.08 -20.87 6.85
C ARG A 212 -3.40 -20.83 8.22
N SER A 213 -4.17 -20.74 9.30
CA SER A 213 -3.72 -20.85 10.69
C SER A 213 -4.73 -21.64 11.52
N ASP A 214 -4.32 -22.07 12.71
CA ASP A 214 -5.22 -22.64 13.70
C ASP A 214 -6.14 -21.54 14.27
N GLY A 215 -7.45 -21.72 14.15
CA GLY A 215 -8.45 -20.80 14.69
C GLY A 215 -8.83 -19.64 13.77
N ILE A 216 -9.57 -18.67 14.34
CA ILE A 216 -10.06 -17.48 13.62
C ILE A 216 -9.07 -16.32 13.72
N ILE A 217 -9.11 -15.44 12.72
CA ILE A 217 -8.33 -14.19 12.72
C ILE A 217 -8.95 -13.22 13.73
N THR A 218 -8.14 -12.68 14.64
CA THR A 218 -8.58 -11.68 15.61
C THR A 218 -7.90 -10.33 15.39
N MET A 219 -8.60 -9.25 15.71
CA MET A 219 -8.03 -7.90 15.60
C MET A 219 -6.83 -7.71 16.51
N ALA A 220 -6.82 -8.31 17.71
CA ALA A 220 -5.68 -8.25 18.63
C ALA A 220 -4.41 -8.85 18.02
N GLN A 221 -4.52 -9.96 17.27
CA GLN A 221 -3.37 -10.54 16.56
C GLN A 221 -2.86 -9.61 15.45
N ILE A 222 -3.78 -9.02 14.68
CA ILE A 222 -3.45 -8.06 13.63
C ILE A 222 -2.73 -6.84 14.24
N GLU A 223 -3.26 -6.28 15.33
CA GLU A 223 -2.67 -5.14 16.03
C GLU A 223 -1.28 -5.47 16.57
N GLN A 224 -1.08 -6.66 17.15
CA GLN A 224 0.23 -7.11 17.63
C GLN A 224 1.25 -7.23 16.50
N ALA A 225 0.88 -7.88 15.38
CA ALA A 225 1.76 -8.03 14.23
C ALA A 225 2.08 -6.68 13.58
N LEU A 226 1.12 -5.74 13.57
CA LEU A 226 1.35 -4.36 13.13
C LEU A 226 2.38 -3.66 14.02
N MET A 227 2.23 -3.71 15.34
CA MET A 227 3.18 -3.08 16.27
C MET A 227 4.59 -3.62 16.07
N ASN A 228 4.73 -4.95 15.96
CA ASN A 228 6.03 -5.60 15.80
C ASN A 228 6.64 -5.34 14.41
N GLY A 229 5.85 -5.47 13.34
CA GLY A 229 6.32 -5.36 11.96
C GLY A 229 6.60 -3.92 11.52
N MET A 230 5.91 -2.93 12.09
CA MET A 230 6.04 -1.53 11.65
C MET A 230 7.39 -0.91 12.00
N GLU A 231 8.09 -1.43 13.00
CA GLU A 231 9.47 -1.03 13.28
C GLU A 231 10.38 -1.34 12.08
N ASN A 232 10.30 -2.56 11.54
CA ASN A 232 11.07 -2.96 10.37
C ASN A 232 10.66 -2.18 9.11
N VAL A 233 9.37 -1.90 8.94
CA VAL A 233 8.90 -1.01 7.85
C VAL A 233 9.56 0.36 7.95
N ARG A 234 9.54 1.02 9.11
CA ARG A 234 10.13 2.35 9.29
C ARG A 234 11.63 2.35 9.05
N ARG A 235 12.35 1.34 9.57
CA ARG A 235 13.80 1.19 9.34
C ARG A 235 14.11 0.98 7.85
N LEU A 236 13.33 0.16 7.17
CA LEU A 236 13.47 -0.07 5.74
C LEU A 236 13.21 1.21 4.92
N LEU A 237 12.13 1.94 5.24
CA LEU A 237 11.82 3.21 4.58
C LEU A 237 12.93 4.25 4.77
N ALA A 238 13.57 4.29 5.95
CA ALA A 238 14.66 5.23 6.21
C ALA A 238 15.85 4.95 5.28
N VAL A 239 16.25 3.68 5.14
CA VAL A 239 17.36 3.28 4.26
C VAL A 239 16.99 3.40 2.78
N PHE A 240 15.73 3.18 2.40
CA PHE A 240 15.26 3.36 1.02
C PHE A 240 15.29 4.82 0.54
N LEU A 241 15.05 5.75 1.47
CA LEU A 241 14.99 7.18 1.20
C LEU A 241 16.35 7.88 1.24
N ASP A 242 17.34 7.31 1.94
CA ASP A 242 18.72 7.82 2.00
C ASP A 242 19.48 7.60 0.67
#